data_AF-A0A9C9JR93-F1
#
_entry.id   AF-A0A9C9JR93-F1
#
_cell.length_a   1.000
_cell.length_b   1.000
_cell.length_c   1.000
_cell.angle_alpha   90.00
_cell.angle_beta   90.00
_cell.angle_gamma   90.00
#
_symmetry.space_group_name_H-M   'P 1'
#
loop_
_entity.id
_entity.type
_entity.pdbx_description
1 polymer ?
#
loop_
_entity_poly.entity_id
_entity_poly.type
_entity_poly.pdbx_seq_one_letter_code
_entity_poly.pdbx_strand_id
1 'polypeptide(L)'
;VIDDQVADKNKVEKILFCAGKVYYDLTAHRKENGNENIAIIRIEQIYPLPKRQIESVIQTYKNVKKYTWLQEEPANAGALAYMLQHFKIVPLEFISRPASATPATGFYKQHKKELDKILEQAFGG
;
A
#
# COMPACT_ATOMS: atom_id res chain seq x y z
N VAL A 1 6.81 -10.41 -5.80
CA VAL A 1 5.69 -9.43 -5.98
C VAL A 1 4.45 -10.22 -6.27
N ILE A 2 3.34 -9.96 -5.57
CA ILE A 2 2.09 -10.71 -5.74
C ILE A 2 1.02 -9.73 -6.24
N ASP A 3 0.51 -10.02 -7.43
CA ASP A 3 -0.54 -9.25 -8.09
C ASP A 3 -1.92 -9.48 -7.45
N ASP A 4 -2.81 -8.50 -7.61
CA ASP A 4 -4.19 -8.59 -7.16
C ASP A 4 -5.02 -9.52 -8.06
N GLN A 5 -5.53 -10.61 -7.50
CA GLN A 5 -6.30 -11.61 -8.25
C GLN A 5 -7.79 -11.28 -8.34
N VAL A 6 -8.27 -10.26 -7.62
CA VAL A 6 -9.70 -9.92 -7.53
C VAL A 6 -10.05 -8.68 -8.34
N ALA A 7 -9.11 -7.73 -8.47
CA ALA A 7 -9.36 -6.48 -9.19
C ALA A 7 -9.52 -6.70 -10.71
N ASP A 8 -10.54 -6.08 -11.31
CA ASP A 8 -10.62 -5.95 -12.76
C ASP A 8 -9.62 -4.88 -13.22
N LYS A 9 -8.54 -5.31 -13.87
CA LYS A 9 -7.43 -4.45 -14.30
C LYS A 9 -7.85 -3.28 -15.18
N ASN A 10 -9.00 -3.37 -15.87
CA ASN A 10 -9.53 -2.30 -16.70
C ASN A 10 -10.25 -1.21 -15.89
N LYS A 11 -10.67 -1.47 -14.66
CA LYS A 11 -11.32 -0.47 -13.79
C LYS A 11 -10.34 0.23 -12.85
N VAL A 12 -9.15 -0.33 -12.67
CA VAL A 12 -8.17 0.17 -11.69
C VAL A 12 -7.56 1.49 -12.13
N GLU A 13 -7.68 2.50 -11.27
CA GLU A 13 -7.08 3.82 -11.44
C GLU A 13 -5.97 4.11 -10.40
N LYS A 14 -5.93 3.34 -9.31
CA LYS A 14 -4.93 3.48 -8.24
C LYS A 14 -4.40 2.11 -7.81
N ILE A 15 -3.09 2.04 -7.63
CA ILE A 15 -2.41 0.86 -7.09
C ILE A 15 -1.88 1.17 -5.69
N LEU A 16 -2.28 0.35 -4.72
CA LEU A 16 -1.71 0.31 -3.38
C LEU A 16 -0.67 -0.81 -3.31
N PHE A 17 0.58 -0.46 -3.08
CA PHE A 17 1.63 -1.40 -2.70
C PHE A 17 1.68 -1.53 -1.18
N CYS A 18 1.85 -2.74 -0.66
CA CYS A 18 2.07 -2.98 0.76
C CYS A 18 2.94 -4.22 0.99
N ALA A 19 3.30 -4.46 2.25
CA ALA A 19 3.94 -5.69 2.70
C ALA A 19 3.36 -6.11 4.05
N GLY A 20 3.41 -7.41 4.35
CA GLY A 20 2.96 -7.95 5.63
C GLY A 20 1.45 -7.86 5.84
N LYS A 21 1.04 -7.79 7.12
CA LYS A 21 -0.34 -8.04 7.55
C LYS A 21 -1.35 -6.96 7.12
N VAL A 22 -0.91 -5.73 6.88
CA VAL A 22 -1.80 -4.62 6.46
C VAL A 22 -2.55 -4.93 5.16
N TYR A 23 -2.04 -5.86 4.34
CA TYR A 23 -2.75 -6.40 3.18
C TYR A 23 -4.16 -6.92 3.53
N TYR A 24 -4.32 -7.60 4.66
CA TYR A 24 -5.59 -8.18 5.06
C TYR A 24 -6.60 -7.10 5.45
N ASP A 25 -6.14 -6.06 6.15
CA ASP A 25 -6.98 -4.91 6.49
C ASP A 25 -7.44 -4.17 5.22
N LEU A 26 -6.53 -3.95 4.26
CA LEU A 26 -6.85 -3.32 2.97
C LEU A 26 -7.85 -4.13 2.15
N THR A 27 -7.66 -5.44 2.05
CA THR A 27 -8.54 -6.31 1.25
C THR A 27 -9.91 -6.48 1.88
N ALA A 28 -9.99 -6.57 3.22
CA ALA A 28 -11.24 -6.56 3.96
C ALA A 28 -12.01 -5.25 3.73
N HIS A 29 -11.35 -4.11 3.93
CA HIS A 29 -11.97 -2.80 3.74
C HIS A 29 -12.45 -2.60 2.30
N ARG A 30 -11.64 -2.98 1.30
CA ARG A 30 -12.04 -2.93 -0.11
C ARG A 30 -13.31 -3.73 -0.38
N LYS A 31 -13.37 -4.95 0.17
CA LYS A 31 -14.51 -5.86 -0.01
C LYS A 31 -15.78 -5.32 0.63
N GLU A 32 -15.67 -4.76 1.84
CA GLU A 32 -16.80 -4.18 2.58
C GLU A 32 -17.38 -2.95 1.88
N ASN A 33 -16.54 -2.15 1.21
CA ASN A 33 -16.95 -0.87 0.61
C ASN A 33 -17.12 -0.93 -0.92
N GLY A 34 -16.84 -2.05 -1.57
CA GLY A 34 -17.03 -2.20 -3.02
C GLY A 34 -16.07 -1.36 -3.88
N ASN A 35 -14.85 -1.10 -3.40
CA ASN A 35 -13.89 -0.24 -4.09
C ASN A 35 -13.20 -0.99 -5.26
N GLU A 36 -13.82 -0.97 -6.44
CA GLU A 36 -13.35 -1.70 -7.63
C GLU A 36 -12.22 -1.00 -8.40
N ASN A 37 -11.99 0.29 -8.16
CA ASN A 37 -11.00 1.10 -8.87
C ASN A 37 -9.58 1.04 -8.25
N ILE A 38 -9.38 0.21 -7.23
CA ILE A 38 -8.10 0.08 -6.50
C ILE A 38 -7.62 -1.37 -6.49
N ALA A 39 -6.38 -1.57 -6.96
CA ALA A 39 -5.66 -2.84 -6.82
C ALA A 39 -4.69 -2.78 -5.63
N ILE A 40 -4.54 -3.90 -4.93
CA ILE A 40 -3.66 -4.07 -3.77
C ILE A 40 -2.59 -5.11 -4.13
N ILE A 41 -1.35 -4.66 -4.31
CA ILE A 41 -0.20 -5.47 -4.71
C ILE A 41 0.76 -5.65 -3.54
N ARG A 42 1.14 -6.90 -3.25
CA ARG A 42 2.11 -7.19 -2.18
C ARG A 42 3.55 -7.24 -2.67
N ILE A 43 4.44 -6.56 -1.96
CA ILE A 43 5.89 -6.62 -2.16
C ILE A 43 6.51 -7.41 -1.00
N GLU A 44 6.49 -8.74 -1.10
CA GLU A 44 7.03 -9.65 -0.08
C GLU A 44 8.56 -9.58 0.10
N GLN A 45 9.26 -9.11 -0.93
CA GLN A 45 10.71 -8.91 -0.90
C GLN A 45 11.01 -7.42 -1.02
N ILE A 46 11.39 -6.78 0.08
CA ILE A 46 11.79 -5.37 0.09
C ILE A 46 13.21 -5.20 -0.45
N TYR A 47 14.14 -6.05 -0.02
CA TYR A 47 15.54 -6.00 -0.44
C TYR A 47 16.04 -7.35 -1.00
N PRO A 48 16.72 -7.36 -2.15
CA PRO A 48 16.81 -6.25 -3.12
C PRO A 48 15.45 -5.99 -3.77
N LEU A 49 15.14 -4.74 -4.12
CA LEU A 49 13.85 -4.37 -4.71
C LEU A 49 13.61 -5.14 -6.03
N PRO A 50 12.53 -5.95 -6.17
CA PRO A 50 12.28 -6.80 -7.32
C PRO A 50 11.70 -6.02 -8.52
N LYS A 51 12.45 -5.04 -9.05
CA LYS A 51 11.98 -4.05 -10.04
C LYS A 51 11.30 -4.66 -11.26
N ARG A 52 11.91 -5.67 -11.89
CA ARG A 52 11.35 -6.35 -13.07
C ARG A 52 9.99 -6.99 -12.81
N GLN A 53 9.78 -7.58 -11.63
CA GLN A 53 8.49 -8.17 -11.27
C GLN A 53 7.45 -7.09 -11.04
N ILE A 54 7.82 -5.98 -10.38
CA ILE A 54 6.92 -4.84 -10.16
C ILE A 54 6.47 -4.26 -11.51
N GLU A 55 7.42 -3.98 -12.41
CA GLU A 55 7.17 -3.47 -13.76
C GLU A 55 6.22 -4.39 -14.55
N SER A 56 6.50 -5.68 -14.57
CA SER A 56 5.67 -6.67 -15.26
C SER A 56 4.24 -6.68 -14.76
N VAL A 57 4.02 -6.49 -13.45
CA VAL A 57 2.67 -6.46 -12.87
C VAL A 57 1.98 -5.15 -13.21
N ILE A 58 2.59 -3.99 -12.94
CA ILE A 58 1.93 -2.69 -13.13
C ILE A 58 1.59 -2.43 -14.60
N GLN A 59 2.39 -2.93 -15.55
CA GLN A 59 2.12 -2.79 -16.99
C GLN A 59 0.82 -3.47 -17.44
N THR A 60 0.28 -4.39 -16.64
CA THR A 60 -1.02 -5.02 -16.92
C THR A 60 -2.22 -4.13 -16.58
N TYR A 61 -2.00 -3.05 -15.82
CA TYR A 61 -3.04 -2.09 -15.45
C TYR A 61 -2.92 -0.82 -16.31
N LYS A 62 -3.88 -0.61 -17.21
CA LYS A 62 -3.76 0.42 -18.26
C LYS A 62 -4.26 1.81 -17.85
N ASN A 63 -5.11 1.89 -16.83
CA ASN A 63 -5.81 3.12 -16.45
C ASN A 63 -5.25 3.76 -15.17
N VAL A 64 -4.14 3.26 -14.65
CA VAL A 64 -3.57 3.68 -13.37
C VAL A 64 -2.95 5.07 -13.47
N LYS A 65 -3.40 5.96 -12.59
CA LYS A 65 -2.94 7.34 -12.46
C LYS A 65 -2.12 7.55 -11.18
N LYS A 66 -2.37 6.74 -10.14
CA LYS A 66 -1.75 6.89 -8.82
C LYS A 66 -1.12 5.58 -8.34
N TYR A 67 0.07 5.68 -7.77
CA TYR A 67 0.80 4.58 -7.17
C TYR A 67 1.19 4.98 -5.75
N THR A 68 0.81 4.18 -4.77
CA THR A 68 1.00 4.51 -3.35
C THR A 68 1.66 3.35 -2.61
N TRP A 69 2.72 3.61 -1.87
CA TRP A 69 3.24 2.70 -0.86
C TRP A 69 2.48 2.90 0.45
N LEU A 70 1.85 1.85 0.96
CA LEU A 70 1.11 1.88 2.20
C LEU A 70 1.74 0.94 3.21
N GLN A 71 2.00 1.48 4.40
CA GLN A 71 2.49 0.72 5.54
C GLN A 71 1.76 1.13 6.82
N GLU A 72 1.65 0.23 7.79
CA GLU A 72 1.06 0.55 9.10
C GLU A 72 2.10 1.09 10.09
N GLU A 73 3.39 0.97 9.77
CA GLU A 73 4.49 1.52 10.54
C GLU A 73 4.55 3.06 10.45
N PRO A 74 5.12 3.74 11.46
CA PRO A 74 5.45 5.16 11.38
C PRO A 74 6.27 5.54 10.14
N ALA A 75 6.12 6.78 9.66
CA ALA A 75 6.82 7.28 8.46
C ALA A 75 8.36 7.19 8.55
N ASN A 76 8.91 7.27 9.76
CA ASN A 76 10.35 7.13 10.04
C ASN A 76 10.79 5.67 10.30
N ALA A 77 9.91 4.70 10.06
CA ALA A 77 10.14 3.28 10.28
C ALA A 77 9.66 2.45 9.07
N GLY A 78 9.74 1.13 9.20
CA GLY A 78 9.33 0.20 8.14
C GLY A 78 10.16 0.34 6.88
N ALA A 79 9.53 0.10 5.73
CA ALA A 79 10.21 0.12 4.44
C ALA A 79 10.14 1.47 3.72
N LEU A 80 9.37 2.44 4.22
CA LEU A 80 9.08 3.70 3.52
C LEU A 80 10.35 4.41 3.02
N ALA A 81 11.34 4.62 3.89
CA ALA A 81 12.59 5.29 3.51
C ALA A 81 13.31 4.56 2.35
N TYR A 82 13.38 3.23 2.43
CA TYR A 82 13.96 2.39 1.37
C TYR A 82 13.17 2.51 0.06
N MET A 83 11.83 2.45 0.14
CA MET A 83 10.96 2.57 -1.04
C MET A 83 11.12 3.93 -1.72
N LEU A 84 11.10 5.04 -0.96
CA LEU A 84 11.31 6.39 -1.51
C LEU A 84 12.69 6.54 -2.18
N GLN A 85 13.73 5.89 -1.63
CA GLN A 85 15.08 5.93 -2.17
C GLN A 85 15.25 5.06 -3.43
N HIS A 86 14.65 3.87 -3.48
CA HIS A 86 14.98 2.85 -4.48
C HIS A 86 13.86 2.55 -5.50
N PHE A 87 12.62 2.89 -5.20
CA PHE A 87 11.48 2.72 -6.11
C PHE A 87 11.44 3.90 -7.08
N LYS A 88 12.07 3.73 -8.24
CA LYS A 88 12.16 4.74 -9.32
C LYS A 88 11.44 4.32 -10.60
N ILE A 89 10.50 3.38 -10.48
CA ILE A 89 9.77 2.78 -11.60
C ILE A 89 8.66 3.72 -12.08
N VAL A 90 7.90 4.26 -11.12
CA VAL A 90 6.83 5.25 -11.30
C VAL A 90 6.85 6.22 -10.11
N PRO A 91 6.25 7.42 -10.24
CA PRO A 91 6.06 8.32 -9.09
C PRO A 91 5.31 7.59 -7.98
N LEU A 92 5.87 7.61 -6.77
CA LEU A 92 5.36 6.85 -5.62
C LEU A 92 4.94 7.80 -4.50
N GLU A 93 3.65 7.84 -4.22
CA GLU A 93 3.09 8.46 -3.02
C GLU A 93 3.21 7.49 -1.83
N PHE A 94 2.95 7.97 -0.60
CA PHE A 94 2.93 7.10 0.56
C PHE A 94 1.80 7.41 1.53
N ILE A 95 1.37 6.36 2.23
CA ILE A 95 0.46 6.43 3.38
C ILE A 95 1.12 5.64 4.51
N SER A 96 1.24 6.26 5.68
CA SER A 96 1.83 5.66 6.87
C SER A 96 1.23 6.26 8.13
N ARG A 97 1.57 5.71 9.29
CA ARG A 97 1.36 6.44 10.55
C ARG A 97 2.29 7.66 10.60
N PRO A 98 1.93 8.71 11.36
CA PRO A 98 2.85 9.81 11.64
C PRO A 98 4.17 9.30 12.22
N ALA A 99 5.27 10.02 11.97
CA ALA A 99 6.56 9.67 12.55
C ALA A 99 6.47 9.63 14.09
N SER A 100 7.13 8.64 14.69
CA SER A 100 7.08 8.38 16.14
C SER A 100 8.43 7.92 16.64
N ALA A 101 8.76 8.23 17.90
CA ALA A 101 9.94 7.69 18.57
C ALA A 101 9.78 6.19 18.90
N THR A 102 8.55 5.70 19.02
CA THR A 102 8.24 4.29 19.28
C THR A 102 7.65 3.61 18.04
N PRO A 103 7.89 2.29 17.84
CA PRO A 103 7.36 1.56 16.68
C PRO A 103 5.84 1.51 16.61
N ALA A 104 5.17 1.56 17.78
CA ALA A 104 3.72 1.52 17.90
C ALA A 104 3.24 2.26 19.15
N THR A 105 1.96 2.59 19.17
CA THR A 105 1.27 3.05 20.38
C THR A 105 0.96 1.85 21.28
N GLY A 106 1.13 1.99 22.59
CA GLY A 106 0.83 0.93 23.57
C GLY A 106 -0.66 0.72 23.85
N PHE A 107 -1.53 1.52 23.23
CA PHE A 107 -2.97 1.52 23.48
C PHE A 107 -3.74 1.01 22.26
N TYR A 108 -4.45 -0.11 22.43
CA TYR A 108 -5.23 -0.76 21.36
C TYR A 108 -6.22 0.18 20.66
N LYS A 109 -6.95 1.03 21.43
CA LYS A 109 -7.90 2.00 20.86
C LYS A 109 -7.23 2.99 19.92
N GLN A 110 -6.03 3.44 20.26
CA GLN A 110 -5.26 4.37 19.43
C GLN A 110 -4.74 3.67 18.18
N HIS A 111 -4.25 2.44 18.31
CA HIS A 111 -3.82 1.61 17.18
C HIS A 111 -4.96 1.42 16.17
N LYS A 112 -6.18 1.10 16.63
CA LYS A 112 -7.34 0.94 15.75
C LYS A 112 -7.67 2.24 15.02
N LYS A 113 -7.71 3.36 15.75
CA LYS A 113 -7.98 4.70 15.17
C LYS A 113 -6.95 5.10 14.11
N GLU A 114 -5.68 4.76 14.32
CA GLU A 114 -4.61 4.99 13.35
C GLU A 114 -4.77 4.15 12.08
N LEU A 115 -5.16 2.87 12.24
CA LEU A 115 -5.46 1.99 11.11
C LEU A 115 -6.68 2.49 10.32
N ASP A 116 -7.77 2.85 10.99
CA ASP A 116 -8.98 3.37 10.34
C ASP A 116 -8.66 4.60 9.48
N LYS A 117 -7.83 5.52 9.99
CA LYS A 117 -7.34 6.68 9.22
C LYS A 117 -6.50 6.30 7.99
N ILE A 118 -5.64 5.28 8.12
CA ILE A 118 -4.85 4.78 6.98
C ILE A 118 -5.79 4.23 5.91
N LEU A 119 -6.82 3.47 6.30
CA LEU A 119 -7.81 2.91 5.38
C LEU A 119 -8.62 4.01 4.71
N GLU A 120 -9.10 5.00 5.47
CA GLU A 120 -9.78 6.19 4.93
C GLU A 120 -8.92 6.94 3.91
N GLN A 121 -7.62 7.11 4.16
CA GLN A 121 -6.70 7.74 3.20
C GLN A 121 -6.40 6.83 1.99
N ALA A 122 -6.36 5.52 2.19
CA ALA A 122 -6.06 4.55 1.15
C ALA A 122 -7.17 4.51 0.09
N PHE A 123 -8.42 4.63 0.53
CA PHE A 123 -9.61 4.50 -0.31
C PHE A 123 -10.37 5.81 -0.54
N GLY A 124 -10.11 6.85 0.24
CA GLY A 124 -10.63 8.20 0.04
C GLY A 124 -9.72 9.01 -0.88
N GLY A 125 -10.29 9.56 -1.97
CA GLY A 125 -9.61 10.48 -2.89
C GLY A 125 -9.11 9.86 -4.18
#